data_AF-A0A6B3I6I9-F1
#
_entry.id   AF-A0A6B3I6I9-F1
#
_cell.length_a   1.000
_cell.length_b   1.000
_cell.length_c   1.000
_cell.angle_alpha   90.00
_cell.angle_beta   90.00
_cell.angle_gamma   90.00
#
_symmetry.space_group_name_H-M   'P 1'
#
loop_
_entity.id
_entity.type
_entity.pdbx_description
1 polymer ?
#
loop_
_entity_poly.entity_id
_entity_poly.type
_entity_poly.pdbx_seq_one_letter_code
_entity_poly.pdbx_strand_id
1 'polypeptide(L)'
;SGVYVYTSGQLPMVDGKLAVTGKVGAEVTPDEAKELAKTCALNALAAVKSVAGDLDRIKRVVKVVGFVASASDFTGQPAVINGASELLGAALGDKGVHARSAVGVAVLPLDAPVEVEVQVELVEA
;
A
#
# COMPACT_ATOMS: atom_id res chain seq x y z
N SER A 1 3.49 18.38 16.82
CA SER A 1 3.98 17.63 15.64
C SER A 1 5.09 16.69 16.10
N GLY A 2 5.26 15.56 15.43
CA GLY A 2 6.31 14.57 15.73
C GLY A 2 7.00 14.09 14.45
N VAL A 3 7.89 13.11 14.58
CA VAL A 3 8.69 12.57 13.45
C VAL A 3 7.96 11.55 12.58
N TYR A 4 6.69 11.25 12.86
CA TYR A 4 5.93 10.24 12.12
C TYR A 4 4.91 10.86 11.16
N VAL A 5 4.83 10.29 9.96
CA VAL A 5 3.74 10.54 9.01
C VAL A 5 2.91 9.26 8.89
N TYR A 6 1.59 9.42 8.98
CA TYR A 6 0.60 8.36 8.85
C TYR A 6 -0.25 8.68 7.63
N THR A 7 -0.32 7.78 6.67
CA THR A 7 -1.26 7.94 5.55
C THR A 7 -2.65 7.44 5.97
N SER A 8 -3.71 7.96 5.37
CA SER A 8 -4.94 7.18 5.24
C SER A 8 -4.71 5.98 4.31
N GLY A 9 -5.69 5.09 4.20
CA GLY A 9 -5.65 4.03 3.20
C GLY A 9 -5.63 4.58 1.77
N GLN A 10 -4.68 4.08 0.98
CA GLN A 10 -4.47 4.49 -0.40
C GLN A 10 -4.97 3.41 -1.35
N LEU A 11 -5.80 3.82 -2.29
CA LEU A 11 -6.36 2.98 -3.35
C LEU A 11 -5.47 2.99 -4.60
N PRO A 12 -5.59 2.01 -5.52
CA PRO A 12 -4.76 1.91 -6.71
C PRO A 12 -5.26 2.85 -7.82
N MET A 13 -5.39 4.14 -7.48
CA MET A 13 -5.85 5.17 -8.39
C MET A 13 -4.76 5.55 -9.39
N VAL A 14 -5.13 5.62 -10.67
CA VAL A 14 -4.34 6.22 -11.75
C VAL A 14 -5.25 7.21 -12.49
N ASP A 15 -4.78 8.44 -12.68
CA ASP A 15 -5.58 9.53 -13.27
C ASP A 15 -6.97 9.71 -12.61
N GLY A 16 -7.03 9.51 -11.29
CA GLY A 16 -8.25 9.63 -10.48
C GLY A 16 -9.26 8.49 -10.64
N LYS A 17 -8.86 7.36 -11.24
CA LYS A 17 -9.74 6.21 -11.51
C LYS A 17 -9.14 4.90 -11.01
N LEU A 18 -10.01 3.97 -10.62
CA LEU A 18 -9.65 2.56 -10.42
C LEU A 18 -9.60 1.86 -11.78
N ALA A 19 -8.53 1.13 -12.06
CA ALA A 19 -8.40 0.35 -13.29
C ALA A 19 -9.40 -0.83 -13.32
N VAL A 20 -9.60 -1.47 -12.16
CA VAL A 20 -10.52 -2.58 -11.94
C VAL A 20 -11.13 -2.51 -10.54
N THR A 21 -12.27 -3.15 -10.36
CA THR A 21 -13.00 -3.27 -9.09
C THR A 21 -13.37 -4.73 -8.83
N GLY A 22 -13.65 -5.06 -7.58
CA GLY A 22 -14.09 -6.39 -7.15
C GLY A 22 -13.08 -7.11 -6.27
N LYS A 23 -13.30 -8.40 -6.06
CA LYS A 23 -12.57 -9.20 -5.06
C LYS A 23 -11.45 -10.01 -5.69
N VAL A 24 -10.34 -10.09 -4.98
CA VAL A 24 -9.21 -10.95 -5.31
C VAL A 24 -9.59 -12.41 -5.08
N GLY A 25 -9.33 -13.24 -6.09
CA GLY A 25 -9.78 -14.64 -6.13
C GLY A 25 -11.18 -14.83 -6.72
N ALA A 26 -11.84 -13.74 -7.13
CA ALA A 26 -13.08 -13.77 -7.91
C ALA A 26 -12.92 -12.93 -9.18
N GLU A 27 -13.31 -11.66 -9.15
CA GLU A 27 -13.23 -10.75 -10.31
C GLU A 27 -11.79 -10.34 -10.63
N VAL A 28 -10.92 -10.25 -9.62
CA VAL A 28 -9.53 -9.81 -9.76
C VAL A 28 -8.58 -10.97 -9.47
N THR A 29 -7.59 -11.16 -10.33
CA THR A 29 -6.58 -12.21 -10.14
C THR A 29 -5.56 -11.80 -9.06
N PRO A 30 -4.91 -12.76 -8.36
CA PRO A 30 -3.88 -12.43 -7.38
C PRO A 30 -2.69 -11.66 -7.96
N ASP A 31 -2.29 -11.96 -9.20
CA ASP A 31 -1.16 -11.29 -9.86
C ASP A 31 -1.52 -9.84 -10.24
N GLU A 32 -2.73 -9.62 -10.74
CA GLU A 32 -3.23 -8.26 -11.00
C GLU A 32 -3.35 -7.45 -9.71
N ALA A 33 -3.89 -8.06 -8.64
CA ALA A 33 -3.98 -7.43 -7.34
C ALA A 33 -2.59 -7.06 -6.77
N LYS A 34 -1.55 -7.85 -7.06
CA LYS A 34 -0.17 -7.52 -6.68
C LYS A 34 0.30 -6.22 -7.35
N GLU A 35 0.05 -6.04 -8.65
CA GLU A 35 0.38 -4.79 -9.33
C GLU A 35 -0.47 -3.60 -8.81
N LEU A 36 -1.72 -3.84 -8.43
CA LEU A 36 -2.55 -2.83 -7.79
C LEU A 36 -2.00 -2.43 -6.41
N ALA A 37 -1.52 -3.39 -5.61
CA ALA A 37 -0.89 -3.11 -4.32
C ALA A 37 0.36 -2.21 -4.47
N LYS A 38 1.13 -2.41 -5.54
CA LYS A 38 2.24 -1.53 -5.91
C LYS A 38 1.74 -0.11 -6.21
N THR A 39 0.66 0.06 -6.97
CA THR A 39 0.06 1.38 -7.20
C THR A 39 -0.43 2.02 -5.90
N CYS A 40 -1.04 1.27 -4.98
CA CYS A 40 -1.42 1.78 -3.66
C CYS A 40 -0.20 2.32 -2.88
N ALA A 41 0.91 1.58 -2.89
CA ALA A 41 2.14 2.01 -2.23
C ALA A 41 2.75 3.26 -2.90
N LEU A 42 2.68 3.38 -4.23
CA LEU A 42 3.11 4.58 -4.94
C LEU A 42 2.28 5.81 -4.52
N ASN A 43 0.96 5.64 -4.44
CA ASN A 43 0.05 6.69 -3.97
C ASN A 43 0.32 7.06 -2.49
N ALA A 44 0.67 6.07 -1.66
CA ALA A 44 1.11 6.33 -0.28
C ALA A 44 2.40 7.14 -0.21
N LEU A 45 3.40 6.84 -1.04
CA LEU A 45 4.62 7.66 -1.13
C LEU A 45 4.31 9.08 -1.62
N ALA A 46 3.39 9.25 -2.56
CA ALA A 46 2.96 10.59 -3.00
C ALA A 46 2.31 11.37 -1.84
N ALA A 47 1.44 10.73 -1.06
CA ALA A 47 0.84 11.34 0.13
C ALA A 47 1.91 11.70 1.18
N VAL A 48 2.84 10.79 1.47
CA VAL A 48 3.98 11.06 2.38
C VAL A 48 4.81 12.24 1.88
N LYS A 49 5.16 12.29 0.58
CA LYS A 49 5.93 13.38 -0.01
C LYS A 49 5.21 14.72 0.13
N SER A 50 3.88 14.76 -0.02
CA SER A 50 3.12 16.02 0.14
C SER A 50 3.25 16.64 1.53
N VAL A 51 3.47 15.83 2.56
CA VAL A 51 3.65 16.27 3.95
C VAL A 51 5.13 16.48 4.28
N ALA A 52 6.01 15.58 3.83
CA ALA A 52 7.44 15.63 4.11
C ALA A 52 8.20 16.64 3.23
N GLY A 53 7.64 17.05 2.09
CA GLY A 53 8.28 17.83 1.04
C GLY A 53 9.11 16.98 0.09
N ASP A 54 9.97 16.11 0.64
CA ASP A 54 10.77 15.16 -0.13
C ASP A 54 10.84 13.77 0.53
N LEU A 55 10.96 12.73 -0.28
CA LEU A 55 11.08 11.33 0.17
C LEU A 55 12.45 11.03 0.79
N ASP A 56 13.49 11.81 0.46
CA ASP A 56 14.82 11.66 1.06
C ASP A 56 14.80 11.87 2.59
N ARG A 57 13.79 12.60 3.08
CA ARG A 57 13.56 12.82 4.52
C ARG A 57 13.01 11.59 5.23
N ILE A 58 12.58 10.55 4.52
CA ILE A 58 12.20 9.28 5.14
C ILE A 58 13.46 8.65 5.74
N LYS A 59 13.41 8.42 7.05
CA LYS A 59 14.39 7.63 7.78
C LYS A 59 14.10 6.14 7.61
N ARG A 60 12.82 5.74 7.74
CA ARG A 60 12.36 4.37 7.50
C ARG A 60 10.84 4.29 7.29
N VAL A 61 10.40 3.27 6.57
CA VAL A 61 9.03 2.77 6.64
C VAL A 61 8.91 1.93 7.91
N VAL A 62 8.01 2.33 8.82
CA VAL A 62 7.83 1.65 10.10
C VAL A 62 6.89 0.46 9.92
N LYS A 63 5.75 0.70 9.26
CA LYS A 63 4.70 -0.29 9.10
C LYS A 63 3.94 -0.10 7.79
N VAL A 64 3.57 -1.22 7.19
CA VAL A 64 2.61 -1.29 6.09
C VAL A 64 1.41 -2.12 6.53
N VAL A 65 0.20 -1.62 6.31
CA VAL A 65 -1.04 -2.37 6.51
C VAL A 65 -1.72 -2.50 5.15
N GLY A 66 -1.84 -3.73 4.68
CA GLY A 66 -2.50 -4.05 3.42
C GLY A 66 -3.84 -4.72 3.65
N PHE A 67 -4.89 -4.15 3.08
CA PHE A 67 -6.23 -4.70 3.04
C PHE A 67 -6.51 -5.21 1.63
N VAL A 68 -6.94 -6.46 1.52
CA VAL A 68 -7.24 -7.09 0.23
C VAL A 68 -8.70 -7.50 0.24
N ALA A 69 -9.53 -6.87 -0.61
CA ALA A 69 -10.90 -7.31 -0.80
C ALA A 69 -10.85 -8.73 -1.37
N SER A 70 -11.26 -9.72 -0.59
CA SER A 70 -10.95 -11.14 -0.87
C SER A 70 -12.24 -11.93 -1.10
N ALA A 71 -12.21 -12.87 -2.05
CA ALA A 71 -13.17 -13.95 -2.09
C ALA A 71 -13.09 -14.75 -0.76
N SER A 72 -14.18 -15.42 -0.37
CA SER A 72 -14.30 -16.04 0.96
C SER A 72 -13.28 -17.14 1.23
N ASP A 73 -12.76 -17.77 0.19
CA ASP A 73 -11.77 -18.84 0.23
C ASP A 73 -10.36 -18.38 -0.16
N PHE A 74 -10.18 -17.11 -0.51
CA PHE A 74 -8.87 -16.57 -0.87
C PHE A 74 -8.01 -16.34 0.38
N THR A 75 -6.78 -16.88 0.34
CA THR A 75 -5.81 -16.83 1.45
C THR A 75 -4.44 -16.29 1.02
N GLY A 76 -4.33 -15.78 -0.21
CA GLY A 76 -3.08 -15.29 -0.81
C GLY A 76 -2.74 -13.83 -0.51
N GLN A 77 -3.38 -13.20 0.49
CA GLN A 77 -3.18 -11.76 0.78
C GLN A 77 -1.71 -11.37 1.00
N PRO A 78 -0.86 -12.18 1.68
CA PRO A 78 0.55 -11.84 1.82
C PRO A 78 1.28 -11.70 0.47
N ALA A 79 0.93 -12.50 -0.54
CA ALA A 79 1.53 -12.42 -1.87
C ALA A 79 1.07 -11.19 -2.65
N VAL A 80 -0.19 -10.79 -2.49
CA VAL A 80 -0.73 -9.54 -3.05
C VAL A 80 0.01 -8.33 -2.49
N ILE A 81 0.14 -8.24 -1.17
CA ILE A 81 0.82 -7.10 -0.53
C ILE A 81 2.34 -7.12 -0.77
N ASN A 82 2.92 -8.19 -1.30
CA ASN A 82 4.30 -8.15 -1.79
C ASN A 82 4.50 -7.09 -2.88
N GLY A 83 3.49 -6.77 -3.69
CA GLY A 83 3.62 -5.68 -4.67
C GLY A 83 3.94 -4.34 -4.02
N ALA A 84 3.28 -4.02 -2.91
CA ALA A 84 3.59 -2.85 -2.10
C ALA A 84 5.00 -2.94 -1.48
N SER A 85 5.33 -4.08 -0.88
CA SER A 85 6.61 -4.26 -0.20
C SER A 85 7.81 -4.23 -1.16
N GLU A 86 7.70 -4.85 -2.33
CA GLU A 86 8.71 -4.86 -3.38
C GLU A 86 8.94 -3.46 -3.95
N LEU A 87 7.88 -2.67 -4.17
CA LEU A 87 8.03 -1.27 -4.59
C LEU A 87 8.78 -0.45 -3.56
N LEU A 88 8.39 -0.54 -2.29
CA LEU A 88 9.04 0.22 -1.21
C LEU A 88 10.51 -0.16 -1.06
N GLY A 89 10.84 -1.44 -1.17
CA GLY A 89 12.23 -1.92 -1.19
C GLY A 89 13.01 -1.40 -2.39
N ALA A 90 12.42 -1.45 -3.59
CA ALA A 90 13.07 -0.96 -4.82
C ALA A 90 13.29 0.56 -4.80
N ALA A 91 12.35 1.33 -4.25
CA ALA A 91 12.41 2.80 -4.23
C ALA A 91 13.25 3.36 -3.08
N LEU A 92 13.25 2.72 -1.91
CA LEU A 92 13.84 3.26 -0.68
C LEU A 92 15.02 2.44 -0.14
N GLY A 93 15.36 1.32 -0.77
CA GLY A 93 16.40 0.41 -0.29
C GLY A 93 16.12 -0.09 1.13
N ASP A 94 17.13 -0.09 1.99
CA ASP A 94 17.02 -0.54 3.39
C ASP A 94 15.99 0.26 4.20
N LYS A 95 15.77 1.54 3.85
CA LYS A 95 14.73 2.37 4.49
C LYS A 95 13.32 1.83 4.21
N GLY A 96 13.16 1.05 3.14
CA GLY A 96 11.91 0.42 2.73
C GLY A 96 11.59 -0.86 3.49
N VAL A 97 12.48 -1.40 4.34
CA VAL A 97 12.20 -2.61 5.14
C VAL A 97 11.27 -2.28 6.31
N HIS A 98 10.15 -3.00 6.43
CA HIS A 98 9.05 -2.66 7.35
C HIS A 98 8.41 -3.87 8.02
N ALA A 99 7.76 -3.63 9.16
CA ALA A 99 6.76 -4.55 9.70
C ALA A 99 5.49 -4.51 8.83
N ARG A 100 4.73 -5.61 8.77
CA ARG A 100 3.58 -5.72 7.88
C ARG A 100 2.40 -6.48 8.47
N SER A 101 1.19 -6.02 8.14
CA SER A 101 -0.04 -6.82 8.22
C SER A 101 -0.66 -6.92 6.83
N ALA A 102 -1.11 -8.12 6.45
CA ALA A 102 -1.83 -8.35 5.20
C ALA A 102 -3.08 -9.16 5.54
N VAL A 103 -4.26 -8.58 5.33
CA VAL A 103 -5.54 -9.16 5.77
C VAL A 103 -6.56 -9.13 4.65
N GLY A 104 -7.38 -10.18 4.62
CA GLY A 104 -8.57 -10.22 3.78
C GLY A 104 -9.69 -9.41 4.40
N VAL A 105 -10.37 -8.60 3.59
CA VAL A 105 -11.57 -7.85 3.99
C VAL A 105 -12.72 -8.14 3.03
N ALA A 106 -13.96 -7.95 3.49
CA ALA A 106 -15.14 -8.29 2.70
C ALA A 106 -15.37 -7.34 1.51
N VAL A 107 -15.06 -6.06 1.68
CA VAL A 107 -15.22 -4.99 0.69
C VAL A 107 -14.36 -3.79 1.09
N LEU A 108 -13.96 -2.97 0.13
CA LEU A 108 -13.24 -1.71 0.32
C LEU A 108 -14.02 -0.54 -0.33
N PRO A 109 -13.70 0.71 0.01
CA PRO A 109 -14.30 1.87 -0.64
C PRO A 109 -14.18 1.80 -2.17
N LEU A 110 -15.24 2.23 -2.87
CA LEU A 110 -15.33 2.22 -4.33
C LEU A 110 -15.19 0.83 -4.97
N ASP A 111 -15.37 -0.24 -4.18
CA ASP A 111 -15.15 -1.63 -4.60
C ASP A 111 -13.72 -1.90 -5.08
N ALA A 112 -12.74 -1.18 -4.51
CA ALA A 112 -11.33 -1.40 -4.83
C ALA A 112 -10.85 -2.79 -4.38
N PRO A 113 -9.96 -3.45 -5.14
CA PRO A 113 -9.45 -4.77 -4.76
C PRO A 113 -8.39 -4.72 -3.65
N VAL A 114 -7.65 -3.62 -3.54
CA VAL A 114 -6.55 -3.46 -2.58
C VAL A 114 -6.53 -2.04 -2.02
N GLU A 115 -6.22 -1.91 -0.74
CA GLU A 115 -5.95 -0.64 -0.06
C GLU A 115 -4.70 -0.78 0.81
N VAL A 116 -3.81 0.22 0.79
CA VAL A 116 -2.55 0.20 1.56
C VAL A 116 -2.42 1.46 2.41
N GLU A 117 -2.15 1.27 3.69
CA GLU A 117 -1.72 2.30 4.63
C GLU A 117 -0.23 2.16 4.93
N VAL A 118 0.46 3.30 5.07
CA VAL A 118 1.88 3.35 5.44
C VAL A 118 2.10 4.32 6.60
N GLN A 119 2.92 3.88 7.56
CA GLN A 119 3.51 4.72 8.60
C GLN A 119 5.01 4.86 8.31
N VAL A 120 5.50 6.11 8.25
CA VAL A 120 6.93 6.40 8.07
C VAL A 120 7.48 7.26 9.21
N GLU A 121 8.74 7.05 9.52
CA GLU A 121 9.55 7.92 10.40
C GLU A 121 10.41 8.83 9.53
N LEU A 122 10.46 10.12 9.86
CA LEU A 122 11.29 11.12 9.21
C LEU A 122 12.61 11.32 9.98
N VAL A 123 13.65 11.77 9.29
CA VAL A 123 14.87 12.27 9.93
C VAL A 123 14.55 13.51 10.76
N GLU A 124 15.20 13.65 11.92
CA GLU A 124 15.15 14.89 12.71
C GLU A 124 15.79 16.03 11.90
N ALA A 125 15.26 17.24 12.08
CA ALA A 125 15.74 18.44 11.40
C ALA A 125 17.06 18.95 11.99
#